data_AF-A0A969HLX8-F1
#
_entry.id   AF-A0A969HLX8-F1
#
_cell.length_a   1.000
_cell.length_b   1.000
_cell.length_c   1.000
_cell.angle_alpha   90.00
_cell.angle_beta   90.00
_cell.angle_gamma   90.00
#
_symmetry.space_group_name_H-M   'P 1'
#
loop_
_entity.id
_entity.type
_entity.pdbx_description
1 polymer ?
#
loop_
_entity_poly.entity_id
_entity_poly.type
_entity_poly.pdbx_seq_one_letter_code
_entity_poly.pdbx_strand_id
1 'polypeptide(L)'
;YEPGSYPDEAGFQGRQQRLLEAIARLGYGERIQADSRCPDTGLPVKTLAIEGELIFSPYTGRQYRQGPTGYFGPRQRDSLGRITAFGGDAGKYDIPPATAALLLDSGNVKARAFLSIPGMMRQQFFFPACNWVRFYGLLGQQMPPSWIDSLKKYVANYQDNNQYALTGAEAIGKLSYPHSLVGQVGELLGGNATDGGTENHKTMWRTSGLAYAQWFDEQDRISGVPASEAQDILYDMLKEYYQKCLEIGNGEYNSSIYYPYSFNAYLNLYDFSSDKAVIQLARAQLDYYLATYALKALDGVVVGAQRRGYTSFGAANETEKLLWLWSGAGSWQLTPQELADKIMLHPITSAYRPNAIIYNLLHKKVSLPYEASIAHPSYHMNEKNVHQEYLYISDHFGLGSTTIDQVDNAGQQVVWSLVNKRPEQRPLVWGGGHPYWLASSGHSPYSQTLQKDGTLILLTGPTALTAPASPNSEQRSRYQHASEPLQALPPPKTTQMNNWLSFFKQARRAAASWLYIPREADEVVERSGKLFVHLDQSFIAVHPNWRSPPTQFPPGFSECLAKPTPQKIYPGVPAVPHLDNGRNLLRLRGGLPGKPGL
;
A
#
# COMPACT_ATOMS: atom_id res chain seq x y z
N TYR A 1 25.57 8.87 11.80
CA TYR A 1 25.22 7.73 12.69
C TYR A 1 26.20 7.76 13.85
N GLU A 2 25.71 7.82 15.09
CA GLU A 2 26.55 7.48 16.24
C GLU A 2 26.48 5.96 16.40
N PRO A 3 27.59 5.22 16.19
CA PRO A 3 27.63 3.79 16.44
C PRO A 3 27.06 3.45 17.82
N GLY A 4 26.06 2.56 17.86
CA GLY A 4 25.42 2.12 19.10
C GLY A 4 24.18 2.91 19.53
N SER A 5 23.76 3.93 18.76
CA SER A 5 22.51 4.66 19.05
C SER A 5 21.23 3.84 18.79
N TYR A 6 21.33 2.76 18.01
CA TYR A 6 20.21 1.86 17.76
C TYR A 6 20.17 0.71 18.79
N PRO A 7 19.10 0.60 19.61
CA PRO A 7 19.10 -0.36 20.73
C PRO A 7 19.14 -1.85 20.34
N ASP A 8 18.71 -2.21 19.14
CA ASP A 8 18.52 -3.61 18.71
C ASP A 8 19.27 -3.95 17.41
N GLU A 9 20.51 -3.46 17.27
CA GLU A 9 21.31 -3.77 16.08
C GLU A 9 21.49 -5.28 15.90
N ALA A 10 21.78 -6.01 16.98
CA ALA A 10 21.94 -7.47 16.91
C ALA A 10 20.66 -8.18 16.45
N GLY A 11 19.49 -7.79 16.96
CA GLY A 11 18.21 -8.35 16.53
C GLY A 11 17.90 -8.01 15.08
N PHE A 12 18.19 -6.78 14.64
CA PHE A 12 18.05 -6.39 13.22
C PHE A 12 18.92 -7.27 12.32
N GLN A 13 20.20 -7.45 12.67
CA GLN A 13 21.13 -8.31 11.94
C GLN A 13 20.63 -9.77 11.86
N GLY A 14 20.07 -10.29 12.96
CA GLY A 14 19.44 -11.61 12.99
C GLY A 14 18.21 -11.71 12.08
N ARG A 15 17.32 -10.72 12.13
CA ARG A 15 16.09 -10.69 11.32
C ARG A 15 16.35 -10.56 9.82
N GLN A 16 17.40 -9.84 9.42
CA GLN A 16 17.76 -9.74 8.00
C GLN A 16 18.60 -10.93 7.49
N GLN A 17 19.04 -11.82 8.37
CA GLN A 17 19.82 -12.98 7.97
C GLN A 17 19.04 -13.81 6.95
N ARG A 18 19.65 -14.11 5.81
CA ARG A 18 19.05 -14.84 4.68
C ARG A 18 17.92 -14.11 3.94
N LEU A 19 17.62 -12.87 4.30
CA LEU A 19 16.56 -12.10 3.66
C LEU A 19 16.94 -11.72 2.23
N LEU A 20 18.23 -11.49 1.95
CA LEU A 20 18.71 -11.21 0.60
C LEU A 20 18.43 -12.39 -0.36
N GLU A 21 18.70 -13.63 0.09
CA GLU A 21 18.39 -14.86 -0.64
C GLU A 21 16.89 -15.05 -0.82
N ALA A 22 16.09 -14.72 0.20
CA ALA A 22 14.64 -14.81 0.10
C ALA A 22 14.07 -13.79 -0.90
N ILE A 23 14.60 -12.56 -0.94
CA ILE A 23 14.25 -11.55 -1.94
C ILE A 23 14.63 -12.04 -3.35
N ALA A 24 15.84 -12.57 -3.55
CA ALA A 24 16.26 -13.09 -4.85
C ALA A 24 15.34 -14.21 -5.39
N ARG A 25 14.75 -15.01 -4.49
CA ARG A 25 13.79 -16.08 -4.82
C ARG A 25 12.40 -15.59 -5.23
N LEU A 26 12.07 -14.31 -5.02
CA LEU A 26 10.80 -13.74 -5.53
C LEU A 26 10.72 -13.78 -7.07
N GLY A 27 11.87 -13.93 -7.74
CA GLY A 27 11.96 -14.02 -9.19
C GLY A 27 11.80 -12.68 -9.90
N TYR A 28 12.24 -12.63 -11.16
CA TYR A 28 12.17 -11.45 -12.01
C TYR A 28 12.04 -11.86 -13.48
N GLY A 29 11.49 -10.98 -14.31
CA GLY A 29 11.39 -11.18 -15.76
C GLY A 29 10.11 -11.87 -16.23
N GLU A 30 9.33 -12.47 -15.33
CA GLU A 30 8.05 -13.10 -15.69
C GLU A 30 6.95 -12.06 -15.91
N ARG A 31 6.94 -10.97 -15.12
CA ARG A 31 5.90 -9.93 -15.20
C ARG A 31 5.99 -9.12 -16.48
N ILE A 32 7.18 -8.99 -17.06
CA ILE A 32 7.38 -8.30 -18.34
C ILE A 32 6.96 -9.13 -19.55
N GLN A 33 6.52 -10.37 -19.36
CA GLN A 33 6.02 -11.21 -20.44
C GLN A 33 4.55 -10.90 -20.70
N ALA A 34 4.19 -10.79 -21.99
CA ALA A 34 2.80 -10.69 -22.43
C ALA A 34 2.05 -12.00 -22.18
N ASP A 35 0.77 -11.86 -21.84
CA ASP A 35 -0.17 -12.98 -21.90
C ASP A 35 -0.61 -13.26 -23.33
N SER A 36 -0.62 -14.54 -23.67
CA SER A 36 -1.11 -15.05 -24.94
C SER A 36 -1.84 -16.37 -24.72
N ARG A 37 -2.56 -16.85 -25.73
CA ARG A 37 -3.25 -18.14 -25.66
C ARG A 37 -2.96 -18.93 -26.92
N CYS A 38 -2.58 -20.18 -26.74
CA CYS A 38 -2.47 -21.11 -27.86
C CYS A 38 -3.84 -21.23 -28.55
N PRO A 39 -3.94 -20.99 -29.86
CA PRO A 39 -5.22 -21.04 -30.57
C PRO A 39 -5.82 -22.45 -30.63
N ASP A 40 -4.98 -23.48 -30.49
CA ASP A 40 -5.42 -24.89 -30.60
C ASP A 40 -5.89 -25.45 -29.25
N THR A 41 -5.17 -25.13 -28.17
CA THR A 41 -5.42 -25.71 -26.83
C THR A 41 -6.09 -24.76 -25.85
N GLY A 42 -6.12 -23.46 -26.15
CA GLY A 42 -6.57 -22.41 -25.22
C GLY A 42 -5.65 -22.17 -24.02
N LEU A 43 -4.57 -22.95 -23.88
CA LEU A 43 -3.61 -22.85 -22.78
C LEU A 43 -2.83 -21.52 -22.83
N PRO A 44 -2.51 -20.93 -21.66
CA PRO A 44 -1.76 -19.69 -21.61
C PRO A 44 -0.33 -19.88 -22.12
N VAL A 45 0.17 -18.88 -22.81
CA VAL A 45 1.56 -18.78 -23.28
C VAL A 45 2.10 -17.43 -22.83
N LYS A 46 3.26 -17.44 -22.17
CA LYS A 46 3.99 -16.22 -21.78
C LYS A 46 5.09 -15.95 -22.79
N THR A 47 5.17 -14.71 -23.28
CA THR A 47 6.13 -14.35 -24.35
C THR A 47 6.64 -12.93 -24.21
N LEU A 48 7.81 -12.66 -24.80
CA LEU A 48 8.36 -11.32 -24.97
C LEU A 48 8.04 -10.72 -26.35
N ALA A 49 7.05 -11.28 -27.04
CA ALA A 49 6.54 -10.75 -28.30
C ALA A 49 5.66 -9.51 -28.07
N ILE A 50 5.80 -8.50 -28.93
CA ILE A 50 4.86 -7.37 -28.98
C ILE A 50 3.61 -7.76 -29.78
N GLU A 51 2.53 -6.98 -29.62
CA GLU A 51 1.29 -7.21 -30.36
C GLU A 51 1.54 -7.26 -31.88
N GLY A 52 0.95 -8.28 -32.53
CA GLY A 52 1.08 -8.53 -33.96
C GLY A 52 2.26 -9.40 -34.39
N GLU A 53 3.28 -9.60 -33.54
CA GLU A 53 4.42 -10.47 -33.83
C GLU A 53 3.99 -11.94 -33.95
N LEU A 54 4.72 -12.69 -34.80
CA LEU A 54 4.52 -14.13 -34.93
C LEU A 54 5.26 -14.86 -33.80
N ILE A 55 4.55 -15.75 -33.12
CA ILE A 55 5.09 -16.63 -32.08
C ILE A 55 4.68 -18.07 -32.37
N PHE A 56 5.45 -19.01 -31.82
CA PHE A 56 5.17 -20.44 -31.93
C PHE A 56 4.57 -20.95 -30.63
N SER A 57 3.49 -21.72 -30.73
CA SER A 57 2.89 -22.40 -29.59
C SER A 57 3.88 -23.41 -29.02
N PRO A 58 4.23 -23.34 -27.71
CA PRO A 58 5.08 -24.36 -27.09
C PRO A 58 4.37 -25.72 -26.97
N TYR A 59 3.04 -25.75 -27.14
CA TYR A 59 2.23 -26.96 -27.02
C TYR A 59 2.01 -27.67 -28.35
N THR A 60 1.94 -26.92 -29.46
CA THR A 60 1.55 -27.47 -30.78
C THR A 60 2.54 -27.17 -31.89
N GLY A 61 3.54 -26.30 -31.66
CA GLY A 61 4.43 -25.80 -32.70
C GLY A 61 3.75 -24.89 -33.73
N ARG A 62 2.43 -24.68 -33.65
CA ARG A 62 1.69 -23.82 -34.57
C ARG A 62 2.16 -22.37 -34.42
N GLN A 63 2.44 -21.73 -35.54
CA GLN A 63 2.70 -20.29 -35.60
C GLN A 63 1.39 -19.51 -35.51
N TYR A 64 1.34 -18.47 -34.67
CA TYR A 64 0.20 -17.56 -34.54
C TYR A 64 0.65 -16.14 -34.18
N ARG A 65 -0.25 -15.17 -34.31
CA ARG A 65 0.03 -13.76 -33.97
C ARG A 65 -0.23 -13.49 -32.50
N GLN A 66 0.70 -12.79 -31.85
CA GLN A 66 0.55 -12.27 -30.50
C GLN A 66 -0.59 -11.24 -30.47
N GLY A 67 -1.55 -11.45 -29.56
CA GLY A 67 -2.61 -10.48 -29.30
C GLY A 67 -2.15 -9.31 -28.43
N PRO A 68 -3.10 -8.52 -27.89
CA PRO A 68 -2.80 -7.43 -26.97
C PRO A 68 -1.94 -7.90 -25.79
N THR A 69 -0.89 -7.15 -25.47
CA THR A 69 0.12 -7.62 -24.48
C THR A 69 -0.32 -7.49 -23.02
N GLY A 70 -1.49 -6.88 -22.75
CA GLY A 70 -2.05 -6.72 -21.40
C GLY A 70 -1.68 -5.39 -20.75
N TYR A 71 -1.69 -5.29 -19.42
CA TYR A 71 -1.19 -4.11 -18.68
C TYR A 71 0.33 -4.09 -18.62
N PHE A 72 0.91 -5.22 -18.22
CA PHE A 72 2.33 -5.48 -18.36
C PHE A 72 2.64 -5.98 -19.79
N GLY A 73 3.90 -6.31 -20.06
CA GLY A 73 4.31 -6.86 -21.35
C GLY A 73 5.04 -5.85 -22.24
N PRO A 74 5.76 -6.32 -23.27
CA PRO A 74 6.50 -5.46 -24.19
C PRO A 74 5.53 -4.67 -25.09
N ARG A 75 5.94 -3.47 -25.48
CA ARG A 75 5.13 -2.54 -26.29
C ARG A 75 5.81 -2.13 -27.58
N GLN A 76 7.13 -2.06 -27.57
CA GLN A 76 7.89 -1.51 -28.69
C GLN A 76 9.24 -2.22 -28.83
N ARG A 77 9.69 -2.35 -30.08
CA ARG A 77 11.06 -2.70 -30.43
C ARG A 77 11.74 -1.56 -31.19
N ASP A 78 13.06 -1.51 -31.09
CA ASP A 78 13.88 -0.72 -32.02
C ASP A 78 14.24 -1.50 -33.29
N SER A 79 14.98 -0.87 -34.19
CA SER A 79 15.48 -1.47 -35.44
C SER A 79 16.44 -2.65 -35.23
N LEU A 80 16.96 -2.85 -34.02
CA LEU A 80 17.79 -3.99 -33.64
C LEU A 80 16.97 -5.12 -33.00
N GLY A 81 15.64 -4.99 -32.96
CA GLY A 81 14.74 -5.97 -32.36
C GLY A 81 14.73 -5.98 -30.84
N ARG A 82 15.40 -5.02 -30.18
CA ARG A 82 15.45 -4.93 -28.71
C ARG A 82 14.15 -4.32 -28.20
N ILE A 83 13.63 -4.81 -27.09
CA ILE A 83 12.44 -4.22 -26.46
C ILE A 83 12.83 -2.87 -25.84
N THR A 84 12.19 -1.80 -26.29
CA THR A 84 12.45 -0.40 -25.86
C THR A 84 11.33 0.21 -25.03
N ALA A 85 10.23 -0.51 -24.83
CA ALA A 85 9.16 -0.12 -23.94
C ALA A 85 8.40 -1.34 -23.40
N PHE A 86 8.02 -1.27 -22.13
CA PHE A 86 7.10 -2.20 -21.46
C PHE A 86 5.89 -1.44 -20.93
N GLY A 87 4.75 -2.13 -20.81
CA GLY A 87 3.57 -1.64 -20.13
C GLY A 87 3.67 -1.78 -18.61
N GLY A 88 2.89 -0.95 -17.91
CA GLY A 88 2.79 -0.97 -16.45
C GLY A 88 4.11 -0.67 -15.74
N ASP A 89 4.17 -1.04 -14.46
CA ASP A 89 5.27 -0.76 -13.54
C ASP A 89 6.04 -2.02 -13.14
N ALA A 90 6.34 -2.91 -14.08
CA ALA A 90 7.01 -4.19 -13.79
C ALA A 90 8.32 -4.02 -12.98
N GLY A 91 9.07 -2.93 -13.21
CA GLY A 91 10.26 -2.59 -12.43
C GLY A 91 10.02 -2.41 -10.92
N LYS A 92 8.78 -2.15 -10.48
CA LYS A 92 8.37 -2.17 -9.07
C LYS A 92 8.67 -3.53 -8.42
N TYR A 93 8.40 -4.61 -9.14
CA TYR A 93 8.44 -5.97 -8.62
C TYR A 93 9.74 -6.68 -8.97
N ASP A 94 10.30 -6.42 -10.15
CA ASP A 94 11.35 -7.25 -10.73
C ASP A 94 12.77 -6.70 -10.50
N ILE A 95 12.95 -5.38 -10.31
CA ILE A 95 14.29 -4.80 -10.07
C ILE A 95 14.87 -5.24 -8.71
N PRO A 96 14.12 -5.19 -7.59
CA PRO A 96 14.67 -5.62 -6.29
C PRO A 96 15.18 -7.07 -6.25
N PRO A 97 14.43 -8.10 -6.71
CA PRO A 97 14.93 -9.46 -6.76
C PRO A 97 16.08 -9.67 -7.75
N ALA A 98 16.08 -8.97 -8.91
CA ALA A 98 17.21 -9.03 -9.84
C ALA A 98 18.50 -8.44 -9.22
N THR A 99 18.36 -7.33 -8.48
CA THR A 99 19.47 -6.70 -7.75
C THR A 99 19.98 -7.62 -6.65
N ALA A 100 19.08 -8.21 -5.85
CA ALA A 100 19.45 -9.18 -4.82
C ALA A 100 20.20 -10.39 -5.41
N ALA A 101 19.77 -10.90 -6.56
CA ALA A 101 20.47 -11.99 -7.24
C ALA A 101 21.90 -11.62 -7.65
N LEU A 102 22.14 -10.37 -8.10
CA LEU A 102 23.49 -9.88 -8.42
C LEU A 102 24.36 -9.61 -7.19
N LEU A 103 23.76 -9.17 -6.07
CA LEU A 103 24.49 -9.00 -4.81
C LEU A 103 24.97 -10.34 -4.24
N LEU A 104 24.20 -11.42 -4.44
CA LEU A 104 24.58 -12.77 -4.05
C LEU A 104 25.58 -13.41 -5.03
N ASP A 105 25.44 -13.12 -6.31
CA ASP A 105 26.30 -13.61 -7.38
C ASP A 105 26.49 -12.54 -8.46
N SER A 106 27.60 -11.81 -8.41
CA SER A 106 27.94 -10.77 -9.38
C SER A 106 28.09 -11.31 -10.81
N GLY A 107 28.29 -12.62 -10.97
CA GLY A 107 28.36 -13.35 -12.24
C GLY A 107 26.99 -13.73 -12.82
N ASN A 108 25.87 -13.41 -12.16
CA ASN A 108 24.54 -13.81 -12.60
C ASN A 108 24.16 -13.15 -13.94
N VAL A 109 24.44 -13.86 -15.05
CA VAL A 109 24.23 -13.39 -16.43
C VAL A 109 22.75 -13.08 -16.69
N LYS A 110 21.82 -13.85 -16.12
CA LYS A 110 20.38 -13.65 -16.31
C LYS A 110 19.92 -12.33 -15.71
N ALA A 111 20.32 -12.03 -14.47
CA ALA A 111 19.98 -10.78 -13.79
C ALA A 111 20.59 -9.58 -14.53
N ARG A 112 21.88 -9.68 -14.90
CA ARG A 112 22.58 -8.64 -15.65
C ARG A 112 21.91 -8.36 -17.00
N ALA A 113 21.54 -9.40 -17.74
CA ALA A 113 20.84 -9.28 -19.02
C ALA A 113 19.46 -8.61 -18.85
N PHE A 114 18.69 -9.04 -17.84
CA PHE A 114 17.39 -8.44 -17.53
C PHE A 114 17.49 -6.94 -17.21
N LEU A 115 18.43 -6.55 -16.34
CA LEU A 115 18.68 -5.16 -15.96
C LEU A 115 19.33 -4.33 -17.08
N SER A 116 19.74 -4.97 -18.18
CA SER A 116 20.28 -4.32 -19.38
C SER A 116 19.25 -4.20 -20.51
N ILE A 117 18.00 -4.62 -20.31
CA ILE A 117 16.96 -4.46 -21.33
C ILE A 117 16.64 -2.96 -21.49
N PRO A 118 16.76 -2.37 -22.69
CA PRO A 118 16.49 -0.95 -22.94
C PRO A 118 15.14 -0.47 -22.41
N GLY A 119 14.08 -1.25 -22.64
CA GLY A 119 12.75 -0.94 -22.15
C GLY A 119 12.62 -0.95 -20.63
N MET A 120 13.44 -1.73 -19.92
CA MET A 120 13.45 -1.77 -18.46
C MET A 120 14.19 -0.56 -17.88
N MET A 121 15.36 -0.21 -18.45
CA MET A 121 16.09 1.01 -18.06
C MET A 121 15.29 2.29 -18.33
N ARG A 122 14.46 2.28 -19.39
CA ARG A 122 13.55 3.39 -19.70
C ARG A 122 12.43 3.56 -18.68
N GLN A 123 12.08 2.53 -17.90
CA GLN A 123 11.08 2.66 -16.84
C GLN A 123 11.64 3.50 -15.70
N GLN A 124 11.37 4.80 -15.73
CA GLN A 124 11.63 5.74 -14.63
C GLN A 124 10.33 6.24 -14.00
N PHE A 125 9.24 5.46 -14.16
CA PHE A 125 8.03 5.65 -13.36
C PHE A 125 8.37 5.46 -11.87
N PHE A 126 7.64 6.13 -10.97
CA PHE A 126 8.06 6.36 -9.59
C PHE A 126 8.63 5.12 -8.86
N PHE A 127 7.96 3.96 -8.93
CA PHE A 127 8.48 2.74 -8.31
C PHE A 127 9.78 2.22 -8.98
N PRO A 128 9.82 1.97 -10.31
CA PRO A 128 11.08 1.69 -11.01
C PRO A 128 12.20 2.71 -10.76
N ALA A 129 11.92 4.01 -10.77
CA ALA A 129 12.93 5.04 -10.55
C ALA A 129 13.61 4.88 -9.17
N CYS A 130 12.80 4.71 -8.11
CA CYS A 130 13.31 4.45 -6.77
C CYS A 130 14.17 3.18 -6.71
N ASN A 131 13.72 2.10 -7.35
CA ASN A 131 14.45 0.84 -7.38
C ASN A 131 15.75 0.94 -8.22
N TRP A 132 15.75 1.72 -9.30
CA TRP A 132 16.93 1.94 -10.13
C TRP A 132 18.02 2.72 -9.40
N VAL A 133 17.65 3.72 -8.60
CA VAL A 133 18.58 4.43 -7.73
C VAL A 133 19.21 3.46 -6.74
N ARG A 134 18.42 2.57 -6.13
CA ARG A 134 18.98 1.55 -5.23
C ARG A 134 19.94 0.61 -5.94
N PHE A 135 19.57 0.12 -7.12
CA PHE A 135 20.44 -0.70 -7.94
C PHE A 135 21.75 0.03 -8.29
N TYR A 136 21.66 1.26 -8.79
CA TYR A 136 22.80 2.05 -9.23
C TYR A 136 23.76 2.34 -8.07
N GLY A 137 23.24 2.75 -6.91
CA GLY A 137 24.06 3.03 -5.73
C GLY A 137 24.81 1.79 -5.21
N LEU A 138 24.24 0.59 -5.36
CA LEU A 138 24.86 -0.66 -4.89
C LEU A 138 25.79 -1.31 -5.93
N LEU A 139 25.43 -1.28 -7.21
CA LEU A 139 26.05 -2.09 -8.26
C LEU A 139 26.47 -1.29 -9.50
N GLY A 140 26.21 0.02 -9.56
CA GLY A 140 26.45 0.85 -10.74
C GLY A 140 27.91 0.80 -11.22
N GLN A 141 28.87 0.77 -10.31
CA GLN A 141 30.31 0.65 -10.63
C GLN A 141 30.69 -0.70 -11.26
N GLN A 142 29.86 -1.73 -11.11
CA GLN A 142 30.09 -3.06 -11.70
C GLN A 142 29.49 -3.17 -13.11
N MET A 143 28.73 -2.16 -13.54
CA MET A 143 28.12 -2.10 -14.86
C MET A 143 29.09 -1.50 -15.87
N PRO A 144 29.06 -1.95 -17.14
CA PRO A 144 29.94 -1.40 -18.16
C PRO A 144 29.59 0.08 -18.44
N PRO A 145 30.55 0.92 -18.88
CA PRO A 145 30.30 2.33 -19.18
C PRO A 145 29.12 2.57 -20.12
N SER A 146 28.96 1.73 -21.14
CA SER A 146 27.84 1.81 -22.09
C SER A 146 26.46 1.61 -21.45
N TRP A 147 26.38 0.86 -20.35
CA TRP A 147 25.15 0.72 -19.57
C TRP A 147 24.87 2.01 -18.80
N ILE A 148 25.89 2.63 -18.19
CA ILE A 148 25.77 3.90 -17.47
C ILE A 148 25.32 5.01 -18.43
N ASP A 149 25.91 5.11 -19.61
CA ASP A 149 25.51 6.06 -20.66
C ASP A 149 24.05 5.87 -21.08
N SER A 150 23.61 4.61 -21.18
CA SER A 150 22.23 4.27 -21.49
C SER A 150 21.29 4.73 -20.38
N LEU A 151 21.62 4.48 -19.12
CA LEU A 151 20.83 4.95 -17.98
C LEU A 151 20.76 6.49 -17.95
N LYS A 152 21.90 7.19 -18.04
CA LYS A 152 21.96 8.66 -18.11
C LYS A 152 21.05 9.20 -19.21
N LYS A 153 21.09 8.59 -20.41
CA LYS A 153 20.19 8.96 -21.51
C LYS A 153 18.71 8.76 -21.16
N TYR A 154 18.33 7.69 -20.49
CA TYR A 154 16.92 7.47 -20.11
C TYR A 154 16.45 8.42 -19.01
N VAL A 155 17.31 8.71 -18.02
CA VAL A 155 17.04 9.70 -16.97
C VAL A 155 16.91 11.11 -17.57
N ALA A 156 17.81 11.49 -18.48
CA ALA A 156 17.79 12.78 -19.15
C ALA A 156 16.51 13.04 -19.94
N ASN A 157 15.93 12.00 -20.54
CA ASN A 157 14.77 12.12 -21.41
C ASN A 157 13.48 11.65 -20.74
N TYR A 158 13.49 11.36 -19.44
CA TYR A 158 12.29 10.85 -18.78
C TYR A 158 11.22 11.93 -18.68
N GLN A 159 10.08 11.64 -19.29
CA GLN A 159 8.80 12.31 -19.08
C GLN A 159 7.71 11.24 -19.12
N ASP A 160 6.87 11.22 -18.10
CA ASP A 160 5.67 10.40 -18.08
C ASP A 160 4.62 11.04 -18.99
N ASN A 161 4.54 10.51 -20.20
CA ASN A 161 3.56 10.96 -21.17
C ASN A 161 2.32 10.05 -21.19
N ASN A 162 2.20 9.08 -20.26
CA ASN A 162 1.11 8.11 -20.01
C ASN A 162 0.39 7.45 -21.21
N GLN A 163 0.80 7.69 -22.47
CA GLN A 163 0.17 7.14 -23.66
C GLN A 163 0.33 5.61 -23.78
N TYR A 164 1.29 5.01 -23.06
CA TYR A 164 1.60 3.58 -23.17
C TYR A 164 1.34 2.77 -21.90
N ALA A 165 1.11 3.43 -20.76
CA ALA A 165 0.94 2.75 -19.47
C ALA A 165 -0.50 2.28 -19.23
N LEU A 166 -1.48 2.89 -19.91
CA LEU A 166 -2.89 2.75 -19.57
C LEU A 166 -3.71 2.43 -20.82
N THR A 167 -3.94 1.14 -21.07
CA THR A 167 -4.90 0.69 -22.08
C THR A 167 -6.31 0.71 -21.48
N GLY A 168 -7.27 1.39 -22.10
CA GLY A 168 -8.70 1.39 -21.73
C GLY A 168 -9.18 2.66 -21.01
N ALA A 169 -10.20 2.53 -20.16
CA ALA A 169 -10.82 3.64 -19.40
C ALA A 169 -9.87 4.34 -18.38
N GLU A 170 -8.66 3.79 -18.19
CA GLU A 170 -7.59 4.41 -17.40
C GLU A 170 -6.71 5.35 -18.23
N ALA A 171 -6.97 5.59 -19.52
CA ALA A 171 -6.28 6.63 -20.26
C ALA A 171 -6.52 7.97 -19.55
N ILE A 172 -5.62 8.32 -18.63
CA ILE A 172 -5.62 9.59 -17.94
C ILE A 172 -5.63 10.62 -19.06
N GLY A 173 -6.60 11.54 -19.01
CA GLY A 173 -6.68 12.63 -19.98
C GLY A 173 -5.31 13.30 -20.11
N LYS A 174 -5.10 14.02 -21.21
CA LYS A 174 -3.85 14.77 -21.44
C LYS A 174 -3.46 15.51 -20.15
N LEU A 175 -2.36 15.10 -19.54
CA LEU A 175 -1.85 15.72 -18.32
C LEU A 175 -1.65 17.22 -18.59
N SER A 176 -2.04 18.04 -17.63
CA SER A 176 -1.82 19.49 -17.65
C SER A 176 -0.33 19.82 -17.70
N TYR A 177 0.49 18.95 -17.08
CA TYR A 177 1.95 19.00 -17.10
C TYR A 177 2.53 17.58 -17.12
N PRO A 178 3.52 17.26 -17.98
CA PRO A 178 4.16 15.94 -17.97
C PRO A 178 4.85 15.66 -16.64
N HIS A 179 4.56 14.52 -16.00
CA HIS A 179 5.33 14.18 -14.80
C HIS A 179 6.76 13.80 -15.18
N SER A 180 7.71 14.18 -14.36
CA SER A 180 9.13 13.96 -14.62
C SER A 180 9.87 13.70 -13.31
N LEU A 181 11.18 13.49 -13.35
CA LEU A 181 11.99 13.37 -12.13
C LEU A 181 12.18 14.71 -11.41
N VAL A 182 12.10 15.84 -12.12
CA VAL A 182 12.24 17.19 -11.55
C VAL A 182 10.90 17.79 -11.11
N GLY A 183 9.85 17.60 -11.90
CA GLY A 183 8.52 18.14 -11.60
C GLY A 183 8.33 19.62 -11.95
N GLN A 184 7.22 20.18 -11.47
CA GLN A 184 6.83 21.57 -11.71
C GLN A 184 7.26 22.46 -10.53
N VAL A 185 8.16 23.41 -10.77
CA VAL A 185 8.58 24.40 -9.75
C VAL A 185 7.38 25.18 -9.23
N GLY A 186 7.31 25.40 -7.91
CA GLY A 186 6.22 26.11 -7.23
C GLY A 186 5.04 25.23 -6.81
N GLU A 187 5.02 23.95 -7.19
CA GLU A 187 4.04 22.99 -6.70
C GLU A 187 4.63 22.11 -5.59
N LEU A 188 3.83 21.72 -4.59
CA LEU A 188 4.29 20.85 -3.52
C LEU A 188 4.78 19.50 -4.08
N LEU A 189 6.05 19.18 -3.80
CA LEU A 189 6.77 18.05 -4.41
C LEU A 189 6.69 18.01 -5.95
N GLY A 190 6.55 19.18 -6.58
CA GLY A 190 6.59 19.33 -8.03
C GLY A 190 5.42 18.68 -8.79
N GLY A 191 4.23 18.60 -8.18
CA GLY A 191 3.03 18.15 -8.88
C GLY A 191 1.79 18.89 -8.41
N ASN A 192 0.99 19.39 -9.36
CA ASN A 192 -0.24 20.14 -9.09
C ASN A 192 -1.36 19.25 -8.48
N ALA A 193 -2.43 19.89 -8.01
CA ALA A 193 -3.58 19.22 -7.38
C ALA A 193 -4.55 18.53 -8.37
N THR A 194 -4.49 18.86 -9.66
CA THR A 194 -5.41 18.33 -10.68
C THR A 194 -4.99 16.93 -11.13
N ASP A 195 -3.72 16.79 -11.50
CA ASP A 195 -3.19 15.57 -12.08
C ASP A 195 -1.75 15.25 -11.70
N GLY A 196 -1.09 16.07 -10.87
CA GLY A 196 0.34 15.99 -10.52
C GLY A 196 0.84 14.72 -9.82
N GLY A 197 0.00 13.69 -9.69
CA GLY A 197 0.29 12.46 -8.97
C GLY A 197 0.02 12.54 -7.46
N THR A 198 0.15 11.40 -6.81
CA THR A 198 -0.04 11.21 -5.37
C THR A 198 1.27 11.50 -4.62
N GLU A 199 1.21 11.70 -3.31
CA GLU A 199 2.37 12.13 -2.51
C GLU A 199 3.55 11.17 -2.64
N ASN A 200 3.28 9.86 -2.56
CA ASN A 200 4.29 8.82 -2.69
C ASN A 200 4.95 8.81 -4.07
N HIS A 201 4.19 9.06 -5.16
CA HIS A 201 4.73 9.13 -6.52
C HIS A 201 5.75 10.26 -6.62
N LYS A 202 5.34 11.45 -6.16
CA LYS A 202 6.18 12.64 -6.17
C LYS A 202 7.44 12.42 -5.32
N THR A 203 7.29 11.89 -4.10
CA THR A 203 8.42 11.57 -3.23
C THR A 203 9.45 10.69 -3.93
N MET A 204 9.03 9.56 -4.50
CA MET A 204 9.93 8.66 -5.23
C MET A 204 10.60 9.33 -6.44
N TRP A 205 9.88 10.15 -7.21
CA TRP A 205 10.48 10.86 -8.34
C TRP A 205 11.51 11.89 -7.88
N ARG A 206 11.18 12.74 -6.90
CA ARG A 206 12.06 13.82 -6.45
C ARG A 206 13.32 13.30 -5.77
N THR A 207 13.20 12.30 -4.90
CA THR A 207 14.38 11.69 -4.29
C THR A 207 15.25 10.98 -5.33
N SER A 208 14.64 10.34 -6.34
CA SER A 208 15.41 9.67 -7.38
C SER A 208 16.13 10.66 -8.28
N GLY A 209 15.45 11.73 -8.70
CA GLY A 209 16.05 12.81 -9.46
C GLY A 209 17.22 13.45 -8.73
N LEU A 210 17.10 13.66 -7.41
CA LEU A 210 18.16 14.27 -6.59
C LEU A 210 19.38 13.35 -6.48
N ALA A 211 19.17 12.04 -6.27
CA ALA A 211 20.26 11.08 -6.25
C ALA A 211 21.03 11.07 -7.59
N TYR A 212 20.31 11.02 -8.72
CA TYR A 212 20.94 11.08 -10.04
C TYR A 212 21.67 12.40 -10.27
N ALA A 213 21.09 13.53 -9.87
CA ALA A 213 21.71 14.85 -10.00
C ALA A 213 23.07 14.94 -9.29
N GLN A 214 23.21 14.27 -8.14
CA GLN A 214 24.46 14.23 -7.36
C GLN A 214 25.51 13.25 -7.90
N TRP A 215 25.09 12.23 -8.66
CA TRP A 215 25.99 11.22 -9.23
C TRP A 215 26.45 11.54 -10.65
N PHE A 216 25.62 12.23 -11.41
CA PHE A 216 25.89 12.55 -12.80
C PHE A 216 26.74 13.81 -12.91
N ASP A 217 27.37 13.99 -14.06
CA ASP A 217 28.21 15.17 -14.29
C ASP A 217 27.32 16.42 -14.42
N GLU A 218 27.85 17.61 -14.11
CA GLU A 218 27.05 18.85 -14.06
C GLU A 218 26.28 19.13 -15.37
N GLN A 219 26.85 18.77 -16.51
CA GLN A 219 26.26 18.92 -17.84
C GLN A 219 25.24 17.83 -18.21
N ASP A 220 25.20 16.72 -17.49
CA ASP A 220 24.18 15.70 -17.67
C ASP A 220 22.80 16.27 -17.33
N ARG A 221 21.75 15.58 -17.75
CA ARG A 221 20.38 16.06 -17.58
C ARG A 221 19.55 15.10 -16.77
N ILE A 222 18.65 15.67 -15.96
CA ILE A 222 17.59 14.98 -15.23
C ILE A 222 16.28 15.50 -15.79
N SER A 223 15.56 14.67 -16.57
CA SER A 223 14.31 15.08 -17.23
C SER A 223 14.40 16.41 -18.01
N GLY A 224 15.52 16.64 -18.69
CA GLY A 224 15.77 17.82 -19.52
C GLY A 224 16.44 18.99 -18.80
N VAL A 225 16.53 18.97 -17.47
CA VAL A 225 17.17 20.02 -16.64
C VAL A 225 18.63 19.63 -16.36
N PRO A 226 19.61 20.55 -16.44
CA PRO A 226 20.99 20.29 -16.03
C PRO A 226 21.06 19.70 -14.61
N ALA A 227 21.98 18.76 -14.38
CA ALA A 227 22.07 18.04 -13.11
C ALA A 227 22.27 18.99 -11.91
N SER A 228 23.12 20.01 -12.05
CA SER A 228 23.34 21.02 -11.00
C SER A 228 22.07 21.80 -10.65
N GLU A 229 21.33 22.29 -11.65
CA GLU A 229 20.07 23.00 -11.45
C GLU A 229 18.97 22.07 -10.87
N ALA A 230 18.91 20.83 -11.35
CA ALA A 230 17.97 19.84 -10.85
C ALA A 230 18.23 19.51 -9.37
N GLN A 231 19.49 19.47 -8.93
CA GLN A 231 19.85 19.25 -7.54
C GLN A 231 19.23 20.31 -6.62
N ASP A 232 19.40 21.59 -6.96
CA ASP A 232 18.89 22.71 -6.16
C ASP A 232 17.36 22.69 -6.08
N ILE A 233 16.68 22.55 -7.22
CA ILE A 233 15.21 22.48 -7.30
C ILE A 233 14.68 21.34 -6.43
N LEU A 234 15.27 20.15 -6.55
CA LEU A 234 14.78 18.95 -5.89
C LEU A 234 15.05 18.97 -4.39
N TYR A 235 16.20 19.50 -3.97
CA TYR A 235 16.48 19.69 -2.55
C TYR A 235 15.47 20.65 -1.90
N ASP A 236 15.19 21.79 -2.53
CA ASP A 236 14.23 22.76 -2.00
C ASP A 236 12.81 22.18 -1.92
N MET A 237 12.36 21.44 -2.94
CA MET A 237 11.06 20.75 -2.91
C MET A 237 10.94 19.75 -1.76
N LEU A 238 11.97 18.94 -1.53
CA LEU A 238 11.97 17.93 -0.47
C LEU A 238 12.03 18.59 0.92
N LYS A 239 12.79 19.68 1.04
CA LYS A 239 12.89 20.47 2.27
C LYS A 239 11.56 21.15 2.61
N GLU A 240 10.92 21.81 1.64
CA GLU A 240 9.59 22.43 1.81
C GLU A 240 8.56 21.38 2.23
N TYR A 241 8.59 20.22 1.59
CA TYR A 241 7.69 19.13 1.93
C TYR A 241 7.90 18.60 3.36
N TYR A 242 9.14 18.43 3.80
CA TYR A 242 9.44 18.06 5.18
C TYR A 242 8.94 19.12 6.18
N GLN A 243 9.19 20.41 5.90
CA GLN A 243 8.67 21.51 6.73
C GLN A 243 7.14 21.43 6.85
N LYS A 244 6.47 21.20 5.72
CA LYS A 244 5.00 21.08 5.69
C LYS A 244 4.50 19.86 6.47
N CYS A 245 5.21 18.74 6.41
CA CYS A 245 4.91 17.57 7.25
C CYS A 245 4.97 17.92 8.75
N LEU A 246 5.96 18.69 9.18
CA LEU A 246 6.08 19.12 10.58
C LEU A 246 4.99 20.12 10.99
N GLU A 247 4.58 21.00 10.09
CA GLU A 247 3.60 22.06 10.39
C GLU A 247 2.16 21.55 10.46
N ILE A 248 1.76 20.69 9.52
CA ILE A 248 0.35 20.35 9.33
C ILE A 248 0.09 18.85 9.20
N GLY A 249 1.12 18.01 9.27
CA GLY A 249 1.01 16.56 9.05
C GLY A 249 1.14 16.18 7.58
N ASN A 250 0.79 14.94 7.26
CA ASN A 250 1.03 14.31 5.97
C ASN A 250 -0.27 14.00 5.22
N GLY A 251 -0.31 14.24 3.91
CA GLY A 251 -1.52 14.08 3.09
C GLY A 251 -1.94 12.61 2.92
N GLU A 252 -0.96 11.70 2.89
CA GLU A 252 -1.14 10.24 2.86
C GLU A 252 -0.91 9.57 4.23
N TYR A 253 -1.34 10.23 5.30
CA TYR A 253 -1.03 9.85 6.67
C TYR A 253 -1.16 8.34 6.95
N ASN A 254 -0.08 7.79 7.51
CA ASN A 254 0.04 6.40 7.97
C ASN A 254 -0.35 5.34 6.92
N SER A 255 -0.20 5.63 5.62
CA SER A 255 -0.51 4.69 4.54
C SER A 255 0.27 3.38 4.63
N SER A 256 -0.42 2.30 5.04
CA SER A 256 0.19 0.96 5.14
C SER A 256 0.70 0.39 3.81
N ILE A 257 0.28 1.00 2.70
CA ILE A 257 0.68 0.63 1.34
C ILE A 257 1.85 1.51 0.87
N TYR A 258 1.78 2.83 1.04
CA TYR A 258 2.67 3.74 0.33
C TYR A 258 3.84 4.28 1.15
N TYR A 259 3.73 4.34 2.48
CA TYR A 259 4.87 4.71 3.31
C TYR A 259 6.10 3.81 3.09
N PRO A 260 5.97 2.46 2.94
CA PRO A 260 7.11 1.60 2.59
C PRO A 260 7.92 2.09 1.38
N TYR A 261 7.26 2.67 0.37
CA TYR A 261 7.95 3.18 -0.81
C TYR A 261 8.53 4.57 -0.57
N SER A 262 7.86 5.43 0.20
CA SER A 262 8.44 6.70 0.65
C SER A 262 9.66 6.47 1.55
N PHE A 263 9.66 5.44 2.40
CA PHE A 263 10.85 5.02 3.15
C PHE A 263 11.98 4.66 2.20
N ASN A 264 11.74 3.77 1.23
CA ASN A 264 12.75 3.38 0.24
C ASN A 264 13.34 4.58 -0.51
N ALA A 265 12.49 5.54 -0.88
CA ALA A 265 12.89 6.77 -1.54
C ALA A 265 13.89 7.59 -0.71
N TYR A 266 13.66 7.76 0.60
CA TYR A 266 14.58 8.48 1.49
C TYR A 266 15.77 7.64 1.95
N LEU A 267 15.65 6.30 2.04
CA LEU A 267 16.79 5.42 2.30
C LEU A 267 17.85 5.54 1.21
N ASN A 268 17.44 5.72 -0.04
CA ASN A 268 18.37 5.99 -1.14
C ASN A 268 19.17 7.29 -0.93
N LEU A 269 18.51 8.38 -0.56
CA LEU A 269 19.21 9.64 -0.28
C LEU A 269 20.11 9.53 0.95
N TYR A 270 19.65 8.85 2.00
CA TYR A 270 20.43 8.65 3.21
C TYR A 270 21.73 7.87 2.95
N ASP A 271 21.64 6.79 2.17
CA ASP A 271 22.79 5.91 1.92
C ASP A 271 23.74 6.45 0.85
N PHE A 272 23.22 7.16 -0.16
CA PHE A 272 24.01 7.45 -1.36
C PHE A 272 24.23 8.93 -1.68
N SER A 273 23.61 9.85 -0.95
CA SER A 273 23.90 11.26 -1.15
C SER A 273 25.32 11.59 -0.70
N SER A 274 26.00 12.43 -1.46
CA SER A 274 27.30 13.00 -1.07
C SER A 274 27.15 14.27 -0.22
N ASP A 275 25.95 14.87 -0.20
CA ASP A 275 25.66 16.09 0.53
C ASP A 275 25.13 15.78 1.94
N LYS A 276 25.84 16.27 2.95
CA LYS A 276 25.46 16.12 4.37
C LYS A 276 24.08 16.71 4.66
N ALA A 277 23.69 17.82 4.04
CA ALA A 277 22.39 18.44 4.26
C ALA A 277 21.25 17.54 3.76
N VAL A 278 21.44 16.92 2.59
CA VAL A 278 20.49 15.94 2.03
C VAL A 278 20.39 14.69 2.89
N ILE A 279 21.52 14.16 3.38
CA ILE A 279 21.52 13.01 4.31
C ILE A 279 20.73 13.34 5.59
N GLN A 280 20.91 14.54 6.16
CA GLN A 280 20.18 14.95 7.37
C GLN A 280 18.69 15.13 7.09
N LEU A 281 18.31 15.73 5.96
CA LEU A 281 16.91 15.86 5.53
C LEU A 281 16.26 14.49 5.36
N ALA A 282 16.93 13.57 4.66
CA ALA A 282 16.44 12.21 4.45
C ALA A 282 16.25 11.48 5.79
N ARG A 283 17.23 11.58 6.69
CA ARG A 283 17.11 11.02 8.05
C ARG A 283 15.92 11.61 8.80
N ALA A 284 15.76 12.93 8.79
CA ALA A 284 14.72 13.62 9.52
C ALA A 284 13.31 13.23 9.01
N GLN A 285 13.16 13.04 7.69
CA GLN A 285 11.92 12.56 7.10
C GLN A 285 11.65 11.08 7.39
N LEU A 286 12.68 10.21 7.37
CA LEU A 286 12.55 8.81 7.79
C LEU A 286 12.12 8.72 9.26
N ASP A 287 12.74 9.50 10.13
CA ASP A 287 12.42 9.60 11.55
C ASP A 287 10.99 10.13 11.77
N TYR A 288 10.54 11.13 11.00
CA TYR A 288 9.16 11.63 11.03
C TYR A 288 8.16 10.51 10.70
N TYR A 289 8.33 9.84 9.56
CA TYR A 289 7.41 8.78 9.14
C TYR A 289 7.38 7.64 10.17
N LEU A 290 8.54 7.22 10.67
CA LEU A 290 8.61 6.18 11.70
C LEU A 290 8.03 6.62 13.05
N ALA A 291 8.21 7.87 13.45
CA ALA A 291 7.62 8.40 14.69
C ALA A 291 6.08 8.39 14.62
N THR A 292 5.50 8.79 13.48
CA THR A 292 4.04 8.74 13.29
C THR A 292 3.49 7.32 13.35
N TYR A 293 4.23 6.34 12.82
CA TYR A 293 3.86 4.93 12.98
C TYR A 293 4.09 4.42 14.39
N ALA A 294 5.21 4.73 15.01
CA ALA A 294 5.54 4.27 16.35
C ALA A 294 4.48 4.70 17.36
N LEU A 295 3.95 5.92 17.22
CA LEU A 295 2.84 6.42 18.03
C LEU A 295 1.57 5.55 17.89
N LYS A 296 1.33 4.96 16.72
CA LYS A 296 0.09 4.26 16.39
C LYS A 296 0.22 2.73 16.36
N ALA A 297 1.41 2.18 16.23
CA ALA A 297 1.59 0.75 16.08
C ALA A 297 1.48 0.05 17.43
N LEU A 298 0.83 -1.11 17.50
CA LEU A 298 0.85 -2.01 18.64
C LEU A 298 1.48 -3.32 18.18
N ASP A 299 2.60 -3.72 18.78
CA ASP A 299 3.37 -4.91 18.38
C ASP A 299 3.63 -4.96 16.87
N GLY A 300 4.02 -3.81 16.29
CA GLY A 300 4.33 -3.68 14.86
C GLY A 300 3.11 -3.55 13.92
N VAL A 301 1.87 -3.60 14.43
CA VAL A 301 0.64 -3.47 13.64
C VAL A 301 0.00 -2.10 13.84
N VAL A 302 -0.32 -1.41 12.73
CA VAL A 302 -0.83 -0.03 12.76
C VAL A 302 -2.26 0.03 13.30
N VAL A 303 -2.48 0.80 14.37
CA VAL A 303 -3.79 1.07 14.96
C VAL A 303 -4.43 2.31 14.35
N GLY A 304 -5.74 2.28 14.23
CA GLY A 304 -6.56 3.45 13.97
C GLY A 304 -6.67 3.78 12.49
N ALA A 305 -6.79 5.07 12.21
CA ALA A 305 -7.08 5.55 10.88
C ALA A 305 -5.86 5.48 9.96
N GLN A 306 -6.10 5.24 8.68
CA GLN A 306 -5.05 5.22 7.66
C GLN A 306 -5.62 5.79 6.36
N ARG A 307 -4.84 6.63 5.68
CA ARG A 307 -5.17 7.06 4.32
C ARG A 307 -4.34 6.27 3.33
N ARG A 308 -4.94 5.90 2.19
CA ARG A 308 -4.34 5.00 1.20
C ARG A 308 -3.87 3.68 1.83
N GLY A 309 -4.74 3.09 2.65
CA GLY A 309 -4.44 1.88 3.42
C GLY A 309 -5.63 0.94 3.49
N TYR A 310 -5.37 -0.27 3.96
CA TYR A 310 -6.37 -1.28 4.23
C TYR A 310 -6.15 -1.87 5.62
N THR A 311 -7.23 -2.30 6.24
CA THR A 311 -7.19 -3.19 7.40
C THR A 311 -6.46 -4.49 7.01
N SER A 312 -5.49 -4.88 7.84
CA SER A 312 -4.55 -5.95 7.50
C SER A 312 -4.96 -7.27 8.17
N PHE A 313 -5.59 -8.16 7.41
CA PHE A 313 -5.98 -9.50 7.87
C PHE A 313 -5.01 -10.57 7.39
N GLY A 314 -4.73 -11.56 8.25
CA GLY A 314 -3.85 -12.67 7.91
C GLY A 314 -2.37 -12.27 7.93
N ALA A 315 -1.70 -12.45 6.80
CA ALA A 315 -0.25 -12.24 6.67
C ALA A 315 0.14 -10.76 6.85
N ALA A 316 1.38 -10.53 7.30
CA ALA A 316 1.89 -9.18 7.50
C ALA A 316 1.95 -8.39 6.18
N ASN A 317 1.46 -7.15 6.20
CA ASN A 317 1.57 -6.24 5.06
C ASN A 317 2.97 -5.60 4.95
N GLU A 318 3.23 -4.83 3.89
CA GLU A 318 4.54 -4.22 3.63
C GLU A 318 5.03 -3.32 4.78
N THR A 319 4.14 -2.54 5.39
CA THR A 319 4.47 -1.68 6.53
C THR A 319 4.79 -2.50 7.78
N GLU A 320 3.97 -3.49 8.10
CA GLU A 320 4.18 -4.37 9.26
C GLU A 320 5.48 -5.15 9.14
N LYS A 321 5.77 -5.68 7.96
CA LYS A 321 7.05 -6.33 7.65
C LYS A 321 8.23 -5.37 7.87
N LEU A 322 8.10 -4.11 7.45
CA LEU A 322 9.16 -3.10 7.61
C LEU A 322 9.38 -2.72 9.08
N LEU A 323 8.30 -2.47 9.82
CA LEU A 323 8.34 -2.17 11.25
C LEU A 323 8.92 -3.37 12.04
N TRP A 324 8.54 -4.59 11.67
CA TRP A 324 9.07 -5.81 12.29
C TRP A 324 10.55 -6.02 11.97
N LEU A 325 10.99 -5.83 10.72
CA LEU A 325 12.40 -5.92 10.35
C LEU A 325 13.25 -4.99 11.23
N TRP A 326 12.86 -3.71 11.33
CA TRP A 326 13.60 -2.78 12.17
C TRP A 326 13.48 -3.16 13.63
N SER A 327 12.30 -3.19 14.21
CA SER A 327 12.14 -3.21 15.67
C SER A 327 12.04 -4.59 16.32
N GLY A 328 11.60 -5.62 15.59
CA GLY A 328 11.16 -6.89 16.19
C GLY A 328 10.03 -6.71 17.22
N ALA A 329 9.22 -5.65 17.11
CA ALA A 329 8.16 -5.37 18.07
C ALA A 329 7.09 -6.46 18.07
N GLY A 330 6.71 -6.89 19.28
CA GLY A 330 5.76 -7.98 19.51
C GLY A 330 6.45 -9.34 19.71
N SER A 331 5.67 -10.32 20.19
CA SER A 331 6.15 -11.70 20.41
C SER A 331 6.09 -12.59 19.17
N TRP A 332 5.60 -12.09 18.05
CA TRP A 332 5.42 -12.85 16.81
C TRP A 332 6.66 -12.77 15.92
N GLN A 333 6.85 -13.80 15.11
CA GLN A 333 8.04 -13.97 14.28
C GLN A 333 7.65 -14.06 12.80
N LEU A 334 8.47 -13.46 11.95
CA LEU A 334 8.40 -13.65 10.50
C LEU A 334 9.62 -14.44 10.05
N THR A 335 9.39 -15.49 9.28
CA THR A 335 10.46 -16.16 8.55
C THR A 335 11.04 -15.24 7.47
N PRO A 336 12.28 -15.45 7.01
CA PRO A 336 12.82 -14.70 5.88
C PRO A 336 11.94 -14.75 4.63
N GLN A 337 11.20 -15.85 4.41
CA GLN A 337 10.28 -15.98 3.27
C GLN A 337 9.03 -15.12 3.42
N GLU A 338 8.45 -15.03 4.61
CA GLU A 338 7.30 -14.17 4.88
C GLU A 338 7.70 -12.69 4.85
N LEU A 339 8.92 -12.40 5.33
CA LEU A 339 9.47 -11.05 5.35
C LEU A 339 9.87 -10.56 3.96
N ALA A 340 10.32 -11.46 3.08
CA ALA A 340 10.70 -11.11 1.71
C ALA A 340 9.56 -10.39 0.97
N ASP A 341 9.88 -9.23 0.44
CA ASP A 341 9.00 -8.41 -0.37
C ASP A 341 9.85 -7.52 -1.28
N LYS A 342 9.25 -6.97 -2.33
CA LYS A 342 9.93 -6.05 -3.25
C LYS A 342 10.42 -4.77 -2.57
N ILE A 343 9.82 -4.40 -1.43
CA ILE A 343 10.25 -3.23 -0.66
C ILE A 343 11.49 -3.50 0.20
N MET A 344 11.84 -4.77 0.47
CA MET A 344 12.84 -5.12 1.49
C MET A 344 14.29 -4.95 1.09
N LEU A 345 14.61 -4.85 -0.20
CA LEU A 345 16.00 -4.66 -0.62
C LEU A 345 16.61 -3.41 0.00
N HIS A 346 15.86 -2.31 0.07
CA HIS A 346 16.34 -1.03 0.56
C HIS A 346 16.72 -1.10 2.05
N PRO A 347 15.82 -1.43 2.99
CA PRO A 347 16.15 -1.41 4.41
C PRO A 347 17.28 -2.38 4.80
N ILE A 348 17.40 -3.56 4.15
CA ILE A 348 18.47 -4.52 4.50
C ILE A 348 19.86 -4.12 3.99
N THR A 349 19.91 -3.32 2.92
CA THR A 349 21.19 -2.82 2.38
C THR A 349 21.52 -1.43 2.90
N SER A 350 20.68 -0.86 3.78
CA SER A 350 20.81 0.50 4.27
C SER A 350 21.56 0.55 5.59
N ALA A 351 22.31 1.63 5.78
CA ALA A 351 22.95 1.96 7.05
C ALA A 351 22.00 2.72 8.01
N TYR A 352 20.80 3.10 7.56
CA TYR A 352 19.83 3.79 8.41
C TYR A 352 19.30 2.87 9.50
N ARG A 353 19.18 3.42 10.72
CA ARG A 353 18.51 2.79 11.85
C ARG A 353 17.61 3.81 12.55
N PRO A 354 16.41 3.40 13.01
CA PRO A 354 15.55 4.27 13.79
C PRO A 354 16.23 4.78 15.06
N ASN A 355 15.90 5.99 15.49
CA ASN A 355 16.35 6.50 16.79
C ASN A 355 15.79 5.64 17.95
N ALA A 356 16.54 5.53 19.06
CA ALA A 356 16.11 4.84 20.28
C ALA A 356 14.72 5.27 20.81
N ILE A 357 14.35 6.54 20.68
CA ILE A 357 13.01 7.05 21.06
C ILE A 357 11.92 6.37 20.22
N ILE A 358 12.12 6.31 18.91
CA ILE A 358 11.20 5.67 17.97
C ILE A 358 11.12 4.16 18.27
N TYR A 359 12.27 3.53 18.49
CA TYR A 359 12.34 2.11 18.87
C TYR A 359 11.55 1.84 20.16
N ASN A 360 11.76 2.65 21.20
CA ASN A 360 11.06 2.53 22.48
C ASN A 360 9.55 2.71 22.32
N LEU A 361 9.11 3.66 21.47
CA LEU A 361 7.69 3.90 21.21
C LEU A 361 7.03 2.75 20.41
N LEU A 362 7.75 2.13 19.46
CA LEU A 362 7.31 0.91 18.76
C LEU A 362 7.12 -0.27 19.73
N HIS A 363 8.00 -0.39 20.73
CA HIS A 363 7.92 -1.39 21.79
C HIS A 363 7.00 -1.00 22.96
N LYS A 364 6.34 0.15 22.87
CA LYS A 364 5.52 0.72 23.96
C LYS A 364 6.22 0.79 25.31
N LYS A 365 7.51 1.12 25.31
CA LYS A 365 8.29 1.47 26.51
C LYS A 365 7.98 2.92 26.95
N VAL A 366 6.70 3.18 27.18
CA VAL A 366 6.11 4.45 27.63
C VAL A 366 4.99 4.14 28.61
N SER A 367 4.51 5.13 29.38
CA SER A 367 3.36 4.93 30.26
C SER A 367 2.11 4.60 29.45
N LEU A 368 1.43 3.52 29.85
CA LEU A 368 0.17 3.08 29.28
C LEU A 368 -0.94 3.10 30.35
N PRO A 369 -2.21 3.34 29.95
CA PRO A 369 -2.61 3.74 28.61
C PRO A 369 -2.22 5.19 28.28
N TYR A 370 -2.20 5.54 26.99
CA TYR A 370 -2.17 6.93 26.55
C TYR A 370 -3.22 7.22 25.49
N GLU A 371 -3.55 8.50 25.38
CA GLU A 371 -4.42 9.06 24.37
C GLU A 371 -3.63 10.02 23.48
N ALA A 372 -4.00 10.10 22.19
CA ALA A 372 -3.50 11.14 21.30
C ALA A 372 -4.64 11.72 20.47
N SER A 373 -4.68 13.04 20.37
CA SER A 373 -5.51 13.78 19.41
C SER A 373 -4.62 14.24 18.27
N ILE A 374 -4.94 13.80 17.06
CA ILE A 374 -4.10 13.99 15.88
C ILE A 374 -4.92 14.76 14.83
N ALA A 375 -4.34 15.81 14.28
CA ALA A 375 -4.93 16.56 13.18
C ALA A 375 -4.20 16.22 11.89
N HIS A 376 -4.94 15.81 10.86
CA HIS A 376 -4.40 15.53 9.52
C HIS A 376 -4.84 16.61 8.53
N PRO A 377 -4.01 16.94 7.53
CA PRO A 377 -4.37 17.90 6.50
C PRO A 377 -5.24 17.25 5.41
N SER A 378 -5.69 18.07 4.46
CA SER A 378 -6.26 17.57 3.20
C SER A 378 -5.26 16.72 2.42
N TYR A 379 -5.73 15.99 1.39
CA TYR A 379 -4.88 15.09 0.60
C TYR A 379 -3.66 15.76 -0.01
N HIS A 380 -3.88 16.93 -0.60
CA HIS A 380 -2.86 17.71 -1.27
C HIS A 380 -2.15 18.68 -0.32
N MET A 381 -2.42 18.57 0.99
CA MET A 381 -1.82 19.40 2.03
C MET A 381 -2.04 20.90 1.81
N ASN A 382 -3.13 21.30 1.15
CA ASN A 382 -3.50 22.71 0.95
C ASN A 382 -4.35 23.27 2.11
N GLU A 383 -4.94 22.40 2.92
CA GLU A 383 -5.76 22.74 4.08
C GLU A 383 -5.25 21.97 5.29
N LYS A 384 -5.08 22.65 6.41
CA LYS A 384 -4.64 22.05 7.69
C LYS A 384 -5.84 21.59 8.51
N ASN A 385 -5.64 20.59 9.36
CA ASN A 385 -6.63 20.15 10.34
C ASN A 385 -8.01 19.85 9.71
N VAL A 386 -8.01 19.05 8.63
CA VAL A 386 -9.22 18.63 7.92
C VAL A 386 -9.81 17.38 8.57
N HIS A 387 -8.97 16.42 8.97
CA HIS A 387 -9.43 15.19 9.64
C HIS A 387 -8.89 15.14 11.06
N GLN A 388 -9.77 14.88 12.03
CA GLN A 388 -9.41 14.76 13.43
C GLN A 388 -9.47 13.28 13.82
N GLU A 389 -8.32 12.76 14.20
CA GLU A 389 -8.17 11.42 14.72
C GLU A 389 -8.02 11.44 16.23
N TYR A 390 -8.67 10.47 16.87
CA TYR A 390 -8.49 10.16 18.27
C TYR A 390 -7.94 8.74 18.39
N LEU A 391 -6.88 8.58 19.17
CA LEU A 391 -6.16 7.33 19.37
C LEU A 391 -6.09 7.02 20.86
N TYR A 392 -6.31 5.75 21.21
CA TYR A 392 -6.12 5.19 22.53
C TYR A 392 -5.28 3.93 22.44
N ILE A 393 -4.17 3.87 23.18
CA ILE A 393 -3.30 2.69 23.27
C ILE A 393 -3.21 2.24 24.72
N SER A 394 -3.48 0.96 24.97
CA SER A 394 -3.34 0.28 26.26
C SER A 394 -2.32 -0.86 26.18
N ASP A 395 -2.14 -1.59 27.28
CA ASP A 395 -1.25 -2.75 27.33
C ASP A 395 -1.67 -3.89 26.40
N HIS A 396 -2.98 -4.05 26.16
CA HIS A 396 -3.55 -5.21 25.46
C HIS A 396 -4.16 -4.88 24.10
N PHE A 397 -4.58 -3.64 23.87
CA PHE A 397 -5.17 -3.22 22.61
C PHE A 397 -4.94 -1.74 22.32
N GLY A 398 -5.07 -1.40 21.04
CA GLY A 398 -5.14 -0.03 20.58
C GLY A 398 -6.39 0.18 19.74
N LEU A 399 -7.04 1.32 19.91
CA LEU A 399 -8.21 1.73 19.14
C LEU A 399 -7.98 3.16 18.62
N GLY A 400 -8.21 3.36 17.33
CA GLY A 400 -8.20 4.71 16.77
C GLY A 400 -9.32 4.90 15.76
N SER A 401 -9.80 6.12 15.65
CA SER A 401 -10.81 6.53 14.70
C SER A 401 -10.60 7.97 14.27
N THR A 402 -10.93 8.26 13.03
CA THR A 402 -10.89 9.60 12.47
C THR A 402 -12.26 9.99 11.93
N THR A 403 -12.56 11.28 11.99
CA THR A 403 -13.59 11.88 11.15
C THR A 403 -12.99 12.10 9.76
N ILE A 404 -13.65 11.60 8.72
CA ILE A 404 -13.31 11.94 7.33
C ILE A 404 -14.55 12.59 6.74
N ASP A 405 -14.37 13.77 6.18
CA ASP A 405 -15.43 14.60 5.64
C ASP A 405 -15.57 14.45 4.11
N GLN A 406 -14.49 14.02 3.43
CA GLN A 406 -14.44 13.85 1.98
C GLN A 406 -14.30 12.39 1.54
N VAL A 407 -15.12 11.99 0.57
CA VAL A 407 -15.04 10.70 -0.11
C VAL A 407 -14.02 10.81 -1.25
N ASP A 408 -12.74 10.67 -0.91
CA ASP A 408 -11.63 10.71 -1.87
C ASP A 408 -10.82 9.41 -1.81
N ASN A 409 -10.71 8.71 -2.95
CA ASN A 409 -10.10 7.37 -2.99
C ASN A 409 -10.67 6.43 -1.92
N ALA A 410 -11.98 6.55 -1.70
CA ALA A 410 -12.64 6.07 -0.50
C ALA A 410 -12.50 4.56 -0.25
N GLY A 411 -12.26 3.74 -1.27
CA GLY A 411 -11.94 2.32 -1.08
C GLY A 411 -10.60 2.05 -0.39
N GLN A 412 -9.69 3.04 -0.30
CA GLN A 412 -8.36 2.93 0.29
C GLN A 412 -8.24 3.75 1.58
N GLN A 413 -9.26 3.73 2.43
CA GLN A 413 -9.24 4.47 3.68
C GLN A 413 -9.67 3.56 4.84
N VAL A 414 -8.92 3.59 5.92
CA VAL A 414 -9.33 2.99 7.20
C VAL A 414 -9.80 4.15 8.07
N VAL A 415 -11.10 4.22 8.34
CA VAL A 415 -11.69 5.30 9.17
C VAL A 415 -11.49 5.02 10.65
N TRP A 416 -11.48 3.74 11.03
CA TRP A 416 -11.15 3.29 12.37
C TRP A 416 -10.62 1.86 12.30
N SER A 417 -9.81 1.49 13.29
CA SER A 417 -9.48 0.09 13.53
C SER A 417 -9.16 -0.14 15.00
N LEU A 418 -9.44 -1.36 15.45
CA LEU A 418 -9.01 -1.88 16.74
C LEU A 418 -7.95 -2.95 16.47
N VAL A 419 -6.86 -2.91 17.23
CA VAL A 419 -5.78 -3.89 17.16
C VAL A 419 -5.59 -4.49 18.55
N ASN A 420 -5.81 -5.80 18.68
CA ASN A 420 -5.62 -6.53 19.93
C ASN A 420 -4.33 -7.34 19.89
N LYS A 421 -3.52 -7.26 20.94
CA LYS A 421 -2.35 -8.13 21.10
C LYS A 421 -2.79 -9.58 21.23
N ARG A 422 -1.90 -10.47 20.79
CA ARG A 422 -2.00 -11.91 21.00
C ARG A 422 -0.64 -12.44 21.41
N PRO A 423 -0.52 -13.28 22.45
CA PRO A 423 0.74 -13.91 22.80
C PRO A 423 1.25 -14.75 21.63
N GLU A 424 2.53 -14.56 21.28
CA GLU A 424 3.26 -15.33 20.24
C GLU A 424 2.65 -15.26 18.82
N GLN A 425 1.59 -14.48 18.62
CA GLN A 425 0.87 -14.36 17.35
C GLN A 425 0.79 -12.90 16.92
N ARG A 426 0.68 -12.68 15.61
CA ARG A 426 0.47 -11.33 15.06
C ARG A 426 -0.80 -10.71 15.69
N PRO A 427 -0.80 -9.43 16.07
CA PRO A 427 -1.99 -8.75 16.57
C PRO A 427 -3.22 -8.91 15.65
N LEU A 428 -4.39 -8.98 16.27
CA LEU A 428 -5.66 -9.14 15.57
C LEU A 428 -6.24 -7.78 15.21
N VAL A 429 -6.54 -7.55 13.93
CA VAL A 429 -7.07 -6.27 13.42
C VAL A 429 -8.56 -6.36 13.17
N TRP A 430 -9.29 -5.34 13.59
CA TRP A 430 -10.73 -5.18 13.46
C TRP A 430 -11.06 -3.94 12.64
N GLY A 431 -12.22 -3.95 12.00
CA GLY A 431 -12.73 -2.81 11.26
C GLY A 431 -14.20 -2.96 10.92
N GLY A 432 -14.69 -2.06 10.07
CA GLY A 432 -16.09 -2.04 9.66
C GLY A 432 -16.61 -0.63 9.44
N GLY A 433 -17.91 -0.53 9.25
CA GLY A 433 -18.57 0.72 8.86
C GLY A 433 -19.84 0.46 8.07
N HIS A 434 -20.36 1.50 7.42
CA HIS A 434 -21.43 1.33 6.47
C HIS A 434 -20.96 0.49 5.25
N PRO A 435 -21.75 -0.51 4.79
CA PRO A 435 -21.35 -1.49 3.77
C PRO A 435 -21.28 -0.96 2.32
N TYR A 436 -21.03 0.33 2.11
CA TYR A 436 -20.91 0.93 0.78
C TYR A 436 -19.85 0.24 -0.08
N TRP A 437 -18.71 -0.11 0.52
CA TRP A 437 -17.58 -0.76 -0.14
C TRP A 437 -17.56 -2.29 0.01
N LEU A 438 -18.46 -2.85 0.83
CA LEU A 438 -18.52 -4.29 1.15
C LEU A 438 -17.20 -4.87 1.69
N ALA A 439 -16.35 -4.02 2.27
CA ALA A 439 -15.08 -4.38 2.88
C ALA A 439 -15.01 -3.85 4.32
N SER A 440 -14.05 -4.35 5.09
CA SER A 440 -13.81 -3.91 6.47
C SER A 440 -13.10 -2.55 6.54
N SER A 441 -12.54 -2.12 5.42
CA SER A 441 -12.02 -0.80 5.15
C SER A 441 -12.88 -0.11 4.08
N GLY A 442 -12.68 1.18 3.94
CA GLY A 442 -13.37 2.03 3.00
C GLY A 442 -14.16 3.12 3.71
N HIS A 443 -13.95 4.37 3.33
CA HIS A 443 -14.73 5.49 3.83
C HIS A 443 -16.07 5.57 3.10
N SER A 444 -17.15 5.40 3.85
CA SER A 444 -18.50 5.66 3.34
C SER A 444 -18.96 7.05 3.78
N PRO A 445 -19.64 7.83 2.91
CA PRO A 445 -20.23 9.11 3.29
C PRO A 445 -21.27 9.02 4.42
N TYR A 446 -21.72 7.81 4.75
CA TYR A 446 -22.71 7.57 5.80
C TYR A 446 -22.09 7.13 7.13
N SER A 447 -20.83 6.70 7.14
CA SER A 447 -20.14 6.22 8.34
C SER A 447 -19.79 7.40 9.25
N GLN A 448 -20.16 7.32 10.51
CA GLN A 448 -19.76 8.27 11.54
C GLN A 448 -19.15 7.53 12.72
N THR A 449 -18.07 8.08 13.25
CA THR A 449 -17.34 7.53 14.38
C THR A 449 -17.24 8.59 15.47
N LEU A 450 -17.39 8.16 16.72
CA LEU A 450 -17.06 8.96 17.89
C LEU A 450 -16.35 8.05 18.88
N GLN A 451 -15.17 8.43 19.31
CA GLN A 451 -14.36 7.63 20.23
C GLN A 451 -13.98 8.42 21.46
N LYS A 452 -13.96 7.73 22.60
CA LYS A 452 -13.30 8.16 23.84
C LYS A 452 -12.73 6.92 24.52
N ASP A 453 -11.47 7.00 24.92
CA ASP A 453 -10.73 5.88 25.50
C ASP A 453 -10.81 4.63 24.60
N GLY A 454 -11.07 3.47 25.20
CA GLY A 454 -11.33 2.20 24.50
C GLY A 454 -12.76 2.03 23.96
N THR A 455 -13.59 3.07 23.90
CA THR A 455 -14.98 3.00 23.44
C THR A 455 -15.15 3.69 22.09
N LEU A 456 -15.71 2.99 21.12
CA LEU A 456 -16.12 3.53 19.82
C LEU A 456 -17.63 3.45 19.66
N ILE A 457 -18.24 4.57 19.30
CA ILE A 457 -19.59 4.63 18.75
C ILE A 457 -19.44 4.68 17.23
N LEU A 458 -19.95 3.64 16.56
CA LEU A 458 -20.04 3.58 15.11
C LEU A 458 -21.51 3.71 14.69
N LEU A 459 -21.80 4.71 13.88
CA LEU A 459 -23.14 5.01 13.39
C LEU A 459 -23.15 5.08 11.88
N THR A 460 -24.31 4.74 11.32
CA THR A 460 -24.63 4.99 9.92
C THR A 460 -25.76 6.02 9.88
N GLY A 461 -25.51 7.18 9.28
CA GLY A 461 -26.50 8.26 9.15
C GLY A 461 -26.72 8.68 7.69
N PRO A 462 -27.96 8.97 7.26
CA PRO A 462 -28.20 9.49 5.92
C PRO A 462 -27.61 10.90 5.75
N THR A 463 -27.20 11.25 4.54
CA THR A 463 -26.91 12.65 4.20
C THR A 463 -28.24 13.40 4.07
N ALA A 464 -28.29 14.69 4.47
CA ALA A 464 -29.49 15.50 4.31
C ALA A 464 -29.99 15.45 2.85
N LEU A 465 -31.29 15.45 2.62
CA LEU A 465 -31.86 15.24 1.27
C LEU A 465 -31.69 16.45 0.34
N THR A 466 -31.37 17.62 0.88
CA THR A 466 -31.24 18.86 0.11
C THR A 466 -29.88 19.48 0.37
N ALA A 467 -29.12 19.71 -0.70
CA ALA A 467 -27.87 20.44 -0.63
C ALA A 467 -28.13 21.89 -0.20
N PRO A 468 -27.28 22.48 0.66
CA PRO A 468 -27.33 23.92 0.88
C PRO A 468 -27.10 24.62 -0.47
N ALA A 469 -27.61 25.84 -0.63
CA ALA A 469 -27.50 26.60 -1.89
C ALA A 469 -26.04 26.84 -2.34
N SER A 470 -25.10 26.80 -1.40
CA SER A 470 -23.67 26.92 -1.66
C SER A 470 -22.91 25.90 -0.80
N PRO A 471 -22.87 24.63 -1.23
CA PRO A 471 -22.21 23.59 -0.46
C PRO A 471 -20.70 23.80 -0.44
N ASN A 472 -20.06 23.62 0.71
CA ASN A 472 -18.60 23.55 0.82
C ASN A 472 -18.07 22.25 0.14
N SER A 473 -16.74 22.04 0.13
CA SER A 473 -16.11 20.87 -0.51
C SER A 473 -16.59 19.53 0.09
N GLU A 474 -16.64 19.42 1.41
CA GLU A 474 -17.21 18.27 2.14
C GLU A 474 -18.65 18.00 1.70
N GLN A 475 -19.50 19.02 1.76
CA GLN A 475 -20.91 18.90 1.43
C GLN A 475 -21.05 18.43 -0.02
N ARG A 476 -20.34 19.05 -0.97
CA ARG A 476 -20.34 18.61 -2.39
C ARG A 476 -19.96 17.13 -2.52
N SER A 477 -18.89 16.70 -1.85
CA SER A 477 -18.47 15.29 -1.86
C SER A 477 -19.56 14.38 -1.29
N ARG A 478 -20.14 14.72 -0.14
CA ARG A 478 -21.24 13.96 0.46
C ARG A 478 -22.45 13.89 -0.46
N TYR A 479 -22.94 14.99 -1.02
CA TYR A 479 -24.10 14.98 -1.93
C TYR A 479 -23.83 14.23 -3.24
N GLN A 480 -22.59 14.24 -3.74
CA GLN A 480 -22.21 13.47 -4.93
C GLN A 480 -22.26 11.95 -4.67
N HIS A 481 -21.93 11.50 -3.46
CA HIS A 481 -21.81 10.08 -3.13
C HIS A 481 -22.97 9.51 -2.29
N ALA A 482 -23.80 10.38 -1.70
CA ALA A 482 -24.85 10.04 -0.75
C ALA A 482 -26.16 10.81 -0.99
N SER A 483 -26.57 10.97 -2.24
CA SER A 483 -27.82 11.64 -2.62
C SER A 483 -29.09 10.83 -2.36
N GLU A 484 -28.97 9.54 -2.05
CA GLU A 484 -30.11 8.65 -1.84
C GLU A 484 -30.33 8.33 -0.35
N PRO A 485 -31.60 8.26 0.11
CA PRO A 485 -31.90 7.86 1.48
C PRO A 485 -31.51 6.40 1.73
N LEU A 486 -30.95 6.16 2.92
CA LEU A 486 -30.66 4.80 3.37
C LEU A 486 -31.95 4.03 3.67
N GLN A 487 -31.96 2.75 3.31
CA GLN A 487 -33.14 1.88 3.42
C GLN A 487 -32.89 0.77 4.44
N ALA A 488 -33.93 0.39 5.18
CA ALA A 488 -33.85 -0.84 5.97
C ALA A 488 -33.74 -2.04 5.02
N LEU A 489 -32.66 -2.82 5.13
CA LEU A 489 -32.44 -3.99 4.30
C LEU A 489 -32.34 -5.24 5.19
N PRO A 490 -33.41 -6.05 5.31
CA PRO A 490 -33.33 -7.29 6.05
C PRO A 490 -32.42 -8.29 5.32
N PRO A 491 -31.63 -9.08 6.04
CA PRO A 491 -30.82 -10.13 5.45
C PRO A 491 -31.69 -11.24 4.84
N PRO A 492 -31.19 -11.95 3.81
CA PRO A 492 -31.94 -13.03 3.18
C PRO A 492 -32.26 -14.16 4.17
N LYS A 493 -33.51 -14.64 4.17
CA LYS A 493 -33.94 -15.81 4.99
C LYS A 493 -33.53 -17.16 4.37
N THR A 494 -32.77 -17.15 3.29
CA THR A 494 -32.50 -18.29 2.42
C THR A 494 -31.00 -18.53 2.31
N THR A 495 -30.63 -19.79 2.08
CA THR A 495 -29.24 -20.21 1.90
C THR A 495 -28.76 -20.08 0.45
N GLN A 496 -29.65 -19.70 -0.48
CA GLN A 496 -29.29 -19.58 -1.90
C GLN A 496 -28.33 -18.41 -2.14
N MET A 497 -27.20 -18.70 -2.80
CA MET A 497 -26.13 -17.74 -3.08
C MET A 497 -26.58 -16.47 -3.82
N ASN A 498 -27.46 -16.61 -4.82
CA ASN A 498 -27.94 -15.47 -5.62
C ASN A 498 -28.66 -14.42 -4.77
N ASN A 499 -29.36 -14.83 -3.71
CA ASN A 499 -30.05 -13.91 -2.81
C ASN A 499 -29.06 -13.14 -1.93
N TRP A 500 -27.96 -13.77 -1.52
CA TRP A 500 -26.89 -13.11 -0.80
C TRP A 500 -26.08 -12.14 -1.67
N LEU A 501 -25.78 -12.53 -2.92
CA LEU A 501 -25.16 -11.63 -3.90
C LEU A 501 -26.05 -10.40 -4.15
N SER A 502 -27.37 -10.61 -4.27
CA SER A 502 -28.35 -9.52 -4.39
C SER A 502 -28.40 -8.64 -3.14
N PHE A 503 -28.41 -9.25 -1.95
CA PHE A 503 -28.37 -8.52 -0.68
C PHE A 503 -27.13 -7.63 -0.58
N PHE A 504 -25.94 -8.13 -0.90
CA PHE A 504 -24.72 -7.32 -0.86
C PHE A 504 -24.71 -6.18 -1.87
N LYS A 505 -25.26 -6.40 -3.07
CA LYS A 505 -25.43 -5.31 -4.03
C LYS A 505 -26.34 -4.21 -3.48
N GLN A 506 -27.42 -4.58 -2.80
CA GLN A 506 -28.37 -3.65 -2.18
C GLN A 506 -27.84 -3.02 -0.88
N ALA A 507 -26.99 -3.74 -0.14
CA ALA A 507 -26.48 -3.32 1.16
C ALA A 507 -25.72 -1.98 1.09
N ARG A 508 -25.16 -1.62 -0.06
CA ARG A 508 -24.51 -0.32 -0.28
C ARG A 508 -25.38 0.90 -0.01
N ARG A 509 -26.70 0.72 0.12
CA ARG A 509 -27.69 1.76 0.46
C ARG A 509 -28.47 1.42 1.73
N ALA A 510 -28.00 0.46 2.52
CA ALA A 510 -28.69 0.02 3.71
C ALA A 510 -28.42 0.93 4.91
N ALA A 511 -29.43 1.19 5.73
CA ALA A 511 -29.31 1.81 7.03
C ALA A 511 -28.69 0.83 8.05
N ALA A 512 -27.44 0.42 7.82
CA ALA A 512 -26.73 -0.57 8.60
C ALA A 512 -25.27 -0.17 8.82
N SER A 513 -24.71 -0.61 9.96
CA SER A 513 -23.28 -0.58 10.24
C SER A 513 -22.81 -2.02 10.41
N TRP A 514 -21.73 -2.40 9.76
CA TRP A 514 -21.17 -3.74 9.83
C TRP A 514 -19.91 -3.72 10.68
N LEU A 515 -19.78 -4.72 11.54
CA LEU A 515 -18.54 -5.03 12.24
C LEU A 515 -17.98 -6.30 11.63
N TYR A 516 -16.72 -6.24 11.21
CA TYR A 516 -16.03 -7.41 10.69
C TYR A 516 -15.28 -8.08 11.85
N ILE A 517 -15.72 -9.29 12.19
CA ILE A 517 -15.13 -10.11 13.24
C ILE A 517 -14.05 -10.99 12.61
N PRO A 518 -12.78 -10.88 13.02
CA PRO A 518 -11.70 -11.73 12.52
C PRO A 518 -11.95 -13.23 12.79
N ARG A 519 -11.43 -14.10 11.92
CA ARG A 519 -11.66 -15.56 12.03
C ARG A 519 -10.99 -16.17 13.25
N GLU A 520 -9.94 -15.52 13.69
CA GLU A 520 -9.02 -15.95 14.74
C GLU A 520 -9.46 -15.50 16.13
N ALA A 521 -10.66 -14.92 16.28
CA ALA A 521 -11.25 -14.65 17.59
C ALA A 521 -11.67 -15.96 18.28
N ASP A 522 -11.36 -16.09 19.57
CA ASP A 522 -11.48 -17.36 20.31
C ASP A 522 -12.93 -17.79 20.53
N GLU A 523 -13.74 -16.86 21.05
CA GLU A 523 -15.14 -17.12 21.39
C GLU A 523 -16.00 -15.88 21.17
N VAL A 524 -17.14 -16.06 20.50
CA VAL A 524 -18.18 -15.03 20.34
C VAL A 524 -19.43 -15.52 21.07
N VAL A 525 -19.82 -14.79 22.11
CA VAL A 525 -20.98 -15.12 22.96
C VAL A 525 -21.99 -13.99 22.92
N GLU A 526 -23.24 -14.29 22.59
CA GLU A 526 -24.32 -13.33 22.73
C GLU A 526 -24.98 -13.47 24.11
N ARG A 527 -25.06 -12.38 24.89
CA ARG A 527 -25.77 -12.34 26.17
C ARG A 527 -26.52 -11.03 26.33
N SER A 528 -27.82 -11.11 26.64
CA SER A 528 -28.69 -9.94 26.85
C SER A 528 -28.63 -8.91 25.72
N GLY A 529 -28.60 -9.39 24.47
CA GLY A 529 -28.54 -8.55 23.26
C GLY A 529 -27.20 -7.87 23.00
N LYS A 530 -26.13 -8.25 23.73
CA LYS A 530 -24.76 -7.81 23.49
C LYS A 530 -23.93 -8.95 22.96
N LEU A 531 -23.00 -8.67 22.05
CA LEU A 531 -21.99 -9.63 21.63
C LEU A 531 -20.73 -9.41 22.47
N PHE A 532 -20.23 -10.48 23.07
CA PHE A 532 -18.96 -10.51 23.76
C PHE A 532 -18.01 -11.34 22.93
N VAL A 533 -16.91 -10.75 22.50
CA VAL A 533 -15.81 -11.49 21.88
C VAL A 533 -14.73 -11.62 22.94
N HIS A 534 -14.44 -12.85 23.33
CA HIS A 534 -13.27 -13.16 24.14
C HIS A 534 -12.06 -13.33 23.20
N LEU A 535 -10.97 -12.67 23.58
CA LEU A 535 -9.65 -12.80 23.00
C LEU A 535 -8.69 -13.03 24.15
N ASP A 536 -7.73 -13.95 24.05
CA ASP A 536 -6.67 -14.24 25.03
C ASP A 536 -6.67 -13.43 26.35
N GLN A 537 -6.35 -12.12 26.28
CA GLN A 537 -6.27 -11.20 27.43
C GLN A 537 -7.25 -10.02 27.40
N SER A 538 -8.21 -9.98 26.47
CA SER A 538 -9.15 -8.86 26.32
C SER A 538 -10.56 -9.31 25.95
N PHE A 539 -11.56 -8.56 26.40
CA PHE A 539 -12.94 -8.74 25.99
C PHE A 539 -13.40 -7.54 25.17
N ILE A 540 -14.01 -7.81 24.02
CA ILE A 540 -14.70 -6.80 23.23
C ILE A 540 -16.19 -6.96 23.49
N ALA A 541 -16.83 -5.93 24.03
CA ALA A 541 -18.28 -5.88 24.16
C ALA A 541 -18.86 -5.01 23.05
N VAL A 542 -19.74 -5.60 22.23
CA VAL A 542 -20.46 -4.91 21.16
C VAL A 542 -21.91 -4.78 21.57
N HIS A 543 -22.38 -3.54 21.68
CA HIS A 543 -23.77 -3.23 21.96
C HIS A 543 -24.46 -2.76 20.67
N PRO A 544 -25.14 -3.66 19.92
CA PRO A 544 -25.94 -3.22 18.80
C PRO A 544 -27.09 -2.34 19.32
N ASN A 545 -27.30 -1.17 18.71
CA ASN A 545 -28.36 -0.24 19.11
C ASN A 545 -29.74 -0.59 18.49
N TRP A 546 -29.93 -1.84 18.04
CA TRP A 546 -31.11 -2.30 17.31
C TRP A 546 -31.55 -3.72 17.72
N ARG A 547 -32.83 -4.05 17.46
CA ARG A 547 -33.44 -5.35 17.79
C ARG A 547 -32.93 -6.47 16.86
N SER A 548 -31.97 -7.26 17.37
CA SER A 548 -31.47 -8.57 16.92
C SER A 548 -31.17 -8.79 15.42
N PRO A 549 -29.88 -8.86 15.01
CA PRO A 549 -29.51 -9.48 13.73
C PRO A 549 -29.78 -10.98 13.72
N PRO A 550 -30.03 -11.59 12.55
CA PRO A 550 -29.82 -13.02 12.42
C PRO A 550 -28.33 -13.28 12.47
N THR A 551 -27.99 -14.29 13.24
CA THR A 551 -26.61 -14.61 13.55
C THR A 551 -26.00 -15.58 12.53
N GLN A 552 -26.77 -16.16 11.58
CA GLN A 552 -26.30 -17.25 10.69
C GLN A 552 -26.23 -16.90 9.19
N PHE A 553 -25.04 -17.09 8.59
CA PHE A 553 -24.83 -17.19 7.14
C PHE A 553 -24.95 -18.65 6.67
N PRO A 554 -25.29 -18.92 5.39
CA PRO A 554 -25.25 -20.28 4.85
C PRO A 554 -23.83 -20.89 4.86
N PRO A 555 -23.69 -22.22 5.06
CA PRO A 555 -22.41 -22.92 4.92
C PRO A 555 -21.77 -22.69 3.53
N GLY A 556 -20.44 -22.49 3.49
CA GLY A 556 -19.66 -22.31 2.24
C GLY A 556 -19.56 -20.87 1.72
N PHE A 557 -20.31 -19.92 2.29
CA PHE A 557 -20.31 -18.53 1.82
C PHE A 557 -18.97 -17.81 1.97
N SER A 558 -18.20 -18.11 3.04
CA SER A 558 -16.89 -17.51 3.29
C SER A 558 -15.81 -17.90 2.26
N GLU A 559 -16.02 -18.97 1.50
CA GLU A 559 -15.06 -19.49 0.52
C GLU A 559 -15.26 -18.87 -0.87
N CYS A 560 -16.50 -18.48 -1.23
CA CYS A 560 -16.80 -17.82 -2.50
C CYS A 560 -16.24 -16.39 -2.59
N LEU A 561 -15.98 -15.75 -1.45
CA LEU A 561 -15.55 -14.36 -1.39
C LEU A 561 -14.03 -14.18 -1.25
N ALA A 562 -13.33 -15.26 -0.89
CA ALA A 562 -11.92 -15.29 -0.52
C ALA A 562 -10.95 -15.55 -1.69
N LYS A 563 -11.41 -15.58 -2.95
CA LYS A 563 -10.50 -15.72 -4.10
C LYS A 563 -10.00 -14.35 -4.56
N PRO A 564 -8.72 -13.99 -4.31
CA PRO A 564 -8.14 -12.80 -4.92
C PRO A 564 -8.01 -13.06 -6.41
N THR A 565 -8.71 -12.27 -7.21
CA THR A 565 -8.35 -12.08 -8.62
C THR A 565 -7.89 -10.63 -8.69
N PRO A 566 -6.65 -10.32 -9.05
CA PRO A 566 -6.22 -8.93 -9.14
C PRO A 566 -7.00 -8.25 -10.27
N GLN A 567 -8.10 -7.55 -9.95
CA GLN A 567 -8.82 -6.73 -10.90
C GLN A 567 -8.57 -5.25 -10.61
N LYS A 568 -8.19 -4.56 -11.68
CA LYS A 568 -8.08 -3.11 -11.77
C LYS A 568 -9.42 -2.46 -11.46
N ILE A 569 -9.38 -1.39 -10.67
CA ILE A 569 -10.55 -0.56 -10.35
C ILE A 569 -10.89 0.26 -11.59
N TYR A 570 -11.88 -0.15 -12.38
CA TYR A 570 -12.43 0.67 -13.45
C TYR A 570 -13.43 1.69 -12.86
N PRO A 571 -13.31 2.99 -13.17
CA PRO A 571 -14.42 3.91 -12.95
C PRO A 571 -15.57 3.55 -13.91
N GLY A 572 -16.73 3.17 -13.37
CA GLY A 572 -17.97 2.97 -14.15
C GLY A 572 -18.43 1.53 -14.36
N VAL A 573 -17.67 0.51 -13.93
CA VAL A 573 -18.12 -0.89 -13.88
C VAL A 573 -18.20 -1.31 -12.41
N PRO A 574 -19.35 -1.77 -11.89
CA PRO A 574 -19.45 -2.18 -10.50
C PRO A 574 -18.52 -3.37 -10.26
N ALA A 575 -17.48 -3.16 -9.45
CA ALA A 575 -16.60 -4.21 -8.95
C ALA A 575 -17.42 -5.40 -8.44
N VAL A 576 -17.08 -6.61 -8.88
CA VAL A 576 -17.47 -7.83 -8.18
C VAL A 576 -16.69 -7.84 -6.86
N PRO A 577 -17.34 -7.95 -5.69
CA PRO A 577 -16.68 -7.68 -4.41
C PRO A 577 -15.60 -8.72 -4.10
N HIS A 578 -14.40 -8.25 -3.73
CA HIS A 578 -13.51 -8.99 -2.85
C HIS A 578 -13.99 -8.77 -1.43
N LEU A 579 -14.25 -9.84 -0.68
CA LEU A 579 -14.38 -9.72 0.77
C LEU A 579 -13.10 -10.24 1.41
N ASP A 580 -12.60 -9.47 2.37
CA ASP A 580 -11.47 -9.84 3.21
C ASP A 580 -11.65 -11.25 3.78
N ASN A 581 -10.54 -11.91 4.10
CA ASN A 581 -10.47 -13.24 4.70
C ASN A 581 -11.11 -13.33 6.11
N GLY A 582 -11.99 -12.42 6.52
CA GLY A 582 -12.89 -12.60 7.66
C GLY A 582 -13.92 -13.70 7.39
N ARG A 583 -14.38 -14.40 8.43
CA ARG A 583 -15.68 -15.08 8.37
C ARG A 583 -16.64 -14.10 9.00
N ASN A 584 -17.77 -13.85 8.35
CA ASN A 584 -18.97 -13.60 9.12
C ASN A 584 -19.35 -14.94 9.78
N LEU A 585 -19.05 -15.12 11.06
CA LEU A 585 -19.30 -16.37 11.76
C LEU A 585 -20.73 -16.42 12.31
N LEU A 586 -21.41 -17.54 12.03
CA LEU A 586 -21.87 -18.38 13.13
C LEU A 586 -21.17 -19.73 13.09
N ARG A 587 -20.84 -20.29 14.26
CA ARG A 587 -20.52 -21.69 14.43
C ARG A 587 -21.66 -22.37 15.20
N LEU A 588 -22.07 -23.53 14.69
CA LEU A 588 -22.96 -24.47 15.37
C LEU A 588 -22.20 -25.20 16.50
N ARG A 589 -22.81 -25.30 17.68
CA ARG A 589 -22.57 -26.40 18.64
C ARG A 589 -23.93 -26.99 19.01
N GLY A 590 -24.32 -28.04 18.29
CA GLY A 590 -25.35 -28.98 18.75
C GLY A 590 -24.64 -30.17 19.37
N GLY A 591 -24.45 -30.14 20.69
CA GLY A 591 -24.07 -31.30 21.47
C GLY A 591 -25.07 -31.41 22.61
N LEU A 592 -26.05 -32.30 22.48
CA LEU A 592 -26.86 -32.80 23.58
C LEU A 592 -26.62 -34.32 23.73
N PRO A 593 -26.87 -34.88 24.92
CA PRO A 593 -26.01 -35.85 25.57
C PRO A 593 -26.44 -37.29 25.25
N GLY A 594 -25.50 -38.24 25.35
CA GLY A 594 -25.88 -39.65 25.52
C GLY A 594 -24.93 -40.69 24.93
N LYS A 595 -24.12 -41.24 25.84
CA LYS A 595 -23.62 -42.62 25.93
C LYS A 595 -22.37 -43.07 25.14
N PRO A 596 -21.61 -44.03 25.74
CA PRO A 596 -20.23 -44.34 25.40
C PRO A 596 -20.12 -45.57 24.49
N GLY A 597 -19.00 -45.71 23.79
CA GLY A 597 -18.65 -46.96 23.13
C GLY A 597 -17.47 -46.84 22.17
N LEU A 598 -16.29 -47.22 22.70
CA LEU A 598 -15.01 -47.53 22.05
C LEU A 598 -14.24 -46.39 21.37
#